data_AF-A0A7K1G3H1-F1
#
_entry.id   AF-A0A7K1G3H1-F1
#
_cell.length_a   1.000
_cell.length_b   1.000
_cell.length_c   1.000
_cell.angle_alpha   90.00
_cell.angle_beta   90.00
_cell.angle_gamma   90.00
#
_symmetry.space_group_name_H-M   'P 1'
#
loop_
_entity.id
_entity.type
_entity.pdbx_description
1 polymer ?
#
loop_
_entity_poly.entity_id
_entity_poly.type
_entity_poly.pdbx_seq_one_letter_code
_entity_poly.pdbx_strand_id
1 'polypeptide(L)'
;MIKKTSLLISLVLLLSCERECKLSPIPTNIFQLEDLKQYYLFHSKNDTVNAKITDKYDYYEKTSFKSPTKIRRCEHYKSYELDFKGEKILVSVRKNVPDSLELDVFAFGNCTKFPSEKKIIQKELLQNKYYTFERESDCDSSNSIVKKVILKGYLITSITTSDNKIWTIK
;
A
#
# COMPACT_ATOMS: atom_id res chain seq x y z
N MET A 1 -38.42 46.29 -23.23
CA MET A 1 -36.96 46.32 -22.98
C MET A 1 -36.57 45.02 -22.29
N ILE A 2 -36.07 44.05 -23.05
CA ILE A 2 -35.84 42.68 -22.57
C ILE A 2 -34.33 42.39 -22.59
N LYS A 3 -33.85 41.91 -21.43
CA LYS A 3 -32.65 41.08 -21.17
C LYS A 3 -31.28 41.73 -21.33
N LYS A 4 -30.73 42.16 -20.18
CA LYS A 4 -29.29 42.11 -19.88
C LYS A 4 -29.07 41.20 -18.67
N THR A 5 -29.29 39.92 -18.85
CA THR A 5 -28.88 38.89 -17.88
C THR A 5 -28.72 37.61 -18.67
N SER A 6 -27.49 37.29 -19.04
CA SER A 6 -26.98 35.93 -19.23
C SER A 6 -25.69 36.01 -20.05
N LEU A 7 -24.57 36.32 -19.39
CA LEU A 7 -23.25 36.09 -20.01
C LEU A 7 -22.17 35.79 -18.97
N LEU A 8 -22.53 35.18 -17.84
CA LEU A 8 -21.58 34.85 -16.76
C LEU A 8 -21.62 33.39 -16.31
N ILE A 9 -22.48 32.54 -16.89
CA ILE A 9 -22.60 31.14 -16.48
C ILE A 9 -21.85 30.19 -17.44
N SER A 10 -21.49 30.63 -18.65
CA SER A 10 -20.84 29.74 -19.64
C SER A 10 -19.32 29.57 -19.47
N LEU A 11 -18.68 30.28 -18.54
CA LEU A 11 -17.22 30.21 -18.36
C LEU A 11 -16.77 29.26 -17.24
N VAL A 12 -17.69 28.75 -16.42
CA VAL A 12 -17.37 27.86 -15.29
C VAL A 12 -17.35 26.37 -15.69
N LEU A 13 -17.90 26.02 -16.87
CA LEU A 13 -18.02 24.63 -17.31
C LEU A 13 -16.80 24.07 -18.08
N LEU A 14 -15.71 24.83 -18.26
CA LEU A 14 -14.60 24.48 -19.18
C LEU A 14 -13.25 24.14 -18.51
N LEU A 15 -13.14 24.10 -17.18
CA LEU A 15 -11.84 23.88 -16.52
C LEU A 15 -11.57 22.46 -15.99
N SER A 16 -12.55 21.56 -15.99
CA SER A 16 -12.31 20.14 -15.72
C SER A 16 -12.10 19.36 -17.03
N CYS A 17 -10.97 19.59 -17.69
CA CYS A 17 -10.53 18.72 -18.78
C CYS A 17 -10.02 17.42 -18.14
N GLU A 18 -10.88 16.40 -18.08
CA GLU A 18 -10.48 15.05 -17.75
C GLU A 18 -9.47 14.56 -18.78
N ARG A 19 -8.28 14.16 -18.32
CA ARG A 19 -7.32 13.46 -19.17
C ARG A 19 -7.39 11.99 -18.83
N GLU A 20 -7.68 11.19 -19.84
CA GLU A 20 -7.62 9.73 -19.76
C GLU A 20 -6.18 9.32 -19.44
N CYS A 21 -6.03 8.51 -18.40
CA CYS A 21 -4.73 8.09 -17.95
C CYS A 21 -4.26 6.79 -18.60
N LYS A 22 -3.01 6.77 -19.05
CA LYS A 22 -2.36 5.59 -19.64
C LYS A 22 -1.66 4.70 -18.59
N LEU A 23 -2.27 4.51 -17.43
CA LEU A 23 -1.71 3.61 -16.41
C LEU A 23 -1.99 2.16 -16.81
N SER A 24 -0.95 1.36 -17.02
CA SER A 24 -1.14 -0.08 -17.23
C SER A 24 -1.40 -0.77 -15.88
N PRO A 25 -2.42 -1.65 -15.74
CA PRO A 25 -2.73 -2.30 -14.47
C PRO A 25 -1.55 -3.16 -13.98
N ILE A 26 -1.50 -3.43 -12.67
CA ILE A 26 -0.61 -4.47 -12.13
C ILE A 26 -1.06 -5.80 -12.73
N PRO A 27 -0.18 -6.58 -13.39
CA PRO A 27 -0.55 -7.87 -13.96
C PRO A 27 -1.20 -8.79 -12.92
N THR A 28 -2.16 -9.61 -13.36
CA THR A 28 -2.91 -10.52 -12.48
C THR A 28 -2.01 -11.51 -11.76
N ASN A 29 -0.98 -12.02 -12.43
CA ASN A 29 0.01 -12.93 -11.85
C ASN A 29 0.99 -12.27 -10.85
N ILE A 30 0.87 -10.95 -10.62
CA ILE A 30 1.64 -10.21 -9.62
C ILE A 30 0.69 -9.84 -8.49
N PHE A 31 1.07 -10.27 -7.28
CA PHE A 31 0.31 -10.07 -6.06
C PHE A 31 -1.11 -10.66 -6.15
N GLN A 32 -1.18 -12.00 -6.25
CA GLN A 32 -2.43 -12.76 -6.34
C GLN A 32 -3.08 -12.83 -4.95
N LEU A 33 -3.98 -11.89 -4.67
CA LEU A 33 -4.64 -11.77 -3.37
C LEU A 33 -5.53 -12.98 -3.08
N GLU A 34 -6.06 -13.61 -4.12
CA GLU A 34 -6.85 -14.84 -4.06
C GLU A 34 -6.09 -16.02 -3.45
N ASP A 35 -4.77 -16.10 -3.67
CA ASP A 35 -3.92 -17.20 -3.20
C ASP A 35 -3.50 -17.02 -1.73
N LEU A 36 -3.79 -15.86 -1.13
CA LEU A 36 -3.48 -15.59 0.28
C LEU A 36 -4.39 -16.42 1.19
N LYS A 37 -3.76 -17.19 2.09
CA LYS A 37 -4.43 -17.91 3.17
C LYS A 37 -5.16 -16.92 4.07
N GLN A 38 -6.30 -17.32 4.61
CA GLN A 38 -7.05 -16.50 5.56
C GLN A 38 -6.30 -16.31 6.89
N TYR A 39 -5.48 -17.30 7.26
CA TYR A 39 -4.74 -17.34 8.52
C TYR A 39 -3.29 -17.78 8.31
N TYR A 40 -2.40 -17.21 9.11
CA TYR A 40 -0.99 -17.55 9.17
C TYR A 40 -0.59 -17.82 10.62
N LEU A 41 0.09 -18.95 10.84
CA LEU A 41 0.61 -19.30 12.16
C LEU A 41 2.04 -18.77 12.30
N PHE A 42 2.22 -17.87 13.26
CA PHE A 42 3.50 -17.31 13.62
C PHE A 42 4.03 -17.98 14.88
N HIS A 43 5.28 -18.41 14.84
CA HIS A 43 5.96 -19.06 15.95
C HIS A 43 7.12 -18.22 16.46
N SER A 44 7.28 -18.17 17.78
CA SER A 44 8.46 -17.60 18.42
C SER A 44 8.83 -18.45 19.63
N LYS A 45 9.93 -19.20 19.54
CA LYS A 45 10.33 -20.17 20.58
C LYS A 45 9.16 -21.13 20.90
N ASN A 46 8.55 -21.03 22.08
CA ASN A 46 7.44 -21.88 22.53
C ASN A 46 6.06 -21.25 22.30
N ASP A 47 6.00 -20.01 21.81
CA ASP A 47 4.75 -19.28 21.62
C ASP A 47 4.27 -19.38 20.18
N THR A 48 2.95 -19.43 20.02
CA THR A 48 2.28 -19.42 18.72
C THR A 48 1.20 -18.34 18.71
N VAL A 49 1.12 -17.59 17.63
CA VAL A 49 0.09 -16.59 17.37
C VAL A 49 -0.58 -16.92 16.04
N ASN A 50 -1.91 -16.86 16.04
CA ASN A 50 -2.69 -16.92 14.81
C ASN A 50 -2.93 -15.49 14.30
N ALA A 51 -2.35 -15.17 13.15
CA ALA A 51 -2.54 -13.89 12.49
C ALA A 51 -3.54 -14.04 11.33
N LYS A 52 -4.53 -13.15 11.26
CA LYS A 52 -5.64 -13.27 10.31
C LYS A 52 -5.54 -12.20 9.23
N ILE A 53 -5.77 -12.58 7.97
CA ILE A 53 -6.04 -11.60 6.91
C ILE A 53 -7.45 -11.04 7.12
N THR A 54 -7.52 -9.76 7.46
CA THR A 54 -8.77 -9.05 7.75
C THR A 54 -9.39 -8.44 6.51
N ASP A 55 -8.57 -8.03 5.55
CA ASP A 55 -9.03 -7.39 4.32
C ASP A 55 -8.08 -7.61 3.14
N LYS A 56 -8.61 -7.46 1.92
CA LYS A 56 -7.91 -7.57 0.64
C LYS A 56 -8.47 -6.51 -0.32
N TYR A 57 -7.59 -5.73 -0.94
CA TYR A 57 -7.98 -4.61 -1.81
C TYR A 57 -7.32 -4.74 -3.17
N ASP A 58 -8.09 -4.59 -4.25
CA ASP A 58 -7.59 -4.39 -5.62
C ASP A 58 -8.32 -3.18 -6.18
N TYR A 59 -7.63 -2.05 -6.26
CA TYR A 59 -8.19 -0.79 -6.69
C TYR A 59 -7.37 -0.20 -7.82
N TYR A 60 -8.08 0.26 -8.86
CA TYR A 60 -7.47 0.77 -10.07
C TYR A 60 -8.17 2.06 -10.52
N GLU A 61 -7.48 3.18 -10.34
CA GLU A 61 -7.97 4.52 -10.68
C GLU A 61 -7.41 4.98 -12.02
N LYS A 62 -8.30 5.16 -13.00
CA LYS A 62 -7.95 5.52 -14.38
C LYS A 62 -8.17 7.01 -14.72
N THR A 63 -8.81 7.78 -13.85
CA THR A 63 -9.26 9.15 -14.16
C THR A 63 -8.41 10.18 -13.44
N SER A 64 -7.88 11.16 -14.18
CA SER A 64 -7.20 12.32 -13.61
C SER A 64 -8.04 13.58 -13.79
N PHE A 65 -8.23 14.35 -12.70
CA PHE A 65 -8.86 15.67 -12.76
C PHE A 65 -7.79 16.75 -12.66
N LYS A 66 -7.85 17.74 -13.54
CA LYS A 66 -6.97 18.92 -13.48
C LYS A 66 -7.59 19.96 -12.54
N SER A 67 -7.37 19.85 -11.22
CA SER A 67 -7.73 20.89 -10.27
C SER A 67 -6.71 22.04 -10.24
N PRO A 68 -7.08 23.24 -9.74
CA PRO A 68 -6.13 24.34 -9.49
C PRO A 68 -4.98 23.96 -8.53
N THR A 69 -5.17 22.93 -7.72
CA THR A 69 -4.20 22.40 -6.75
C THR A 69 -3.22 21.37 -7.33
N LYS A 70 -3.29 21.05 -8.65
CA LYS A 70 -2.34 20.18 -9.40
C LYS A 70 -2.16 18.74 -8.86
N ILE A 71 -3.13 18.16 -8.15
CA ILE A 71 -2.94 16.80 -7.61
C ILE A 71 -4.12 15.89 -8.00
N ARG A 72 -3.81 14.91 -8.87
CA ARG A 72 -4.39 13.55 -8.94
C ARG A 72 -3.49 12.71 -9.86
N ARG A 73 -2.89 11.63 -9.33
CA ARG A 73 -2.04 10.67 -10.05
C ARG A 73 -2.84 9.39 -10.20
N CYS A 74 -2.79 8.79 -11.38
CA CYS A 74 -3.44 7.51 -11.62
C CYS A 74 -2.65 6.44 -10.88
N GLU A 75 -3.36 5.57 -10.20
CA GLU A 75 -2.76 4.53 -9.38
C GLU A 75 -3.50 3.21 -9.54
N HIS A 76 -2.76 2.12 -9.43
CA HIS A 76 -3.29 0.80 -9.19
C HIS A 76 -2.62 0.31 -7.91
N TYR A 77 -3.39 -0.06 -6.90
CA TYR A 77 -2.84 -0.75 -5.75
C TYR A 77 -3.57 -2.07 -5.49
N LYS A 78 -2.77 -3.08 -5.16
CA LYS A 78 -3.23 -4.33 -4.58
C LYS A 78 -2.69 -4.41 -3.18
N SER A 79 -3.49 -4.85 -2.21
CA SER A 79 -3.09 -4.86 -0.80
C SER A 79 -3.79 -5.94 0.00
N TYR A 80 -3.20 -6.36 1.12
CA TYR A 80 -3.88 -7.11 2.18
C TYR A 80 -3.52 -6.57 3.55
N GLU A 81 -4.44 -6.72 4.49
CA GLU A 81 -4.25 -6.37 5.90
C GLU A 81 -4.16 -7.64 6.74
N LEU A 82 -3.08 -7.78 7.52
CA LEU A 82 -2.87 -8.86 8.47
C LEU A 82 -3.02 -8.32 9.90
N ASP A 83 -3.96 -8.87 10.67
CA ASP A 83 -4.06 -8.65 12.12
C ASP A 83 -3.09 -9.60 12.84
N PHE A 84 -2.06 -9.01 13.45
CA PHE A 84 -1.07 -9.68 14.27
C PHE A 84 -1.14 -9.16 15.71
N LYS A 85 -1.68 -9.98 16.62
CA LYS A 85 -1.87 -9.64 18.04
C LYS A 85 -2.66 -8.33 18.28
N GLY A 86 -3.64 -8.04 17.44
CA GLY A 86 -4.45 -6.82 17.53
C GLY A 86 -3.85 -5.62 16.81
N GLU A 87 -2.66 -5.73 16.21
CA GLU A 87 -2.08 -4.69 15.37
C GLU A 87 -2.21 -5.06 13.89
N LYS A 88 -2.67 -4.09 13.09
CA LYS A 88 -2.89 -4.26 11.65
C LYS A 88 -1.61 -3.94 10.88
N ILE A 89 -1.19 -4.86 10.03
CA ILE A 89 -0.06 -4.72 9.11
C ILE A 89 -0.62 -4.74 7.69
N LEU A 90 -0.57 -3.60 7.00
CA LEU A 90 -1.00 -3.50 5.61
C LEU A 90 0.19 -3.67 4.68
N VAL A 91 0.14 -4.66 3.80
CA VAL A 91 1.13 -4.87 2.74
C VAL A 91 0.49 -4.45 1.42
N SER A 92 1.14 -3.56 0.68
CA SER A 92 0.60 -2.99 -0.56
C SER A 92 1.64 -3.06 -1.69
N VAL A 93 1.20 -3.41 -2.90
CA VAL A 93 1.94 -3.15 -4.13
C VAL A 93 1.20 -2.06 -4.87
N ARG A 94 1.88 -0.95 -5.14
CA ARG A 94 1.35 0.22 -5.84
C ARG A 94 2.02 0.39 -7.19
N LYS A 95 1.29 0.98 -8.14
CA LYS A 95 1.80 1.37 -9.44
C LYS A 95 1.29 2.75 -9.78
N ASN A 96 2.21 3.67 -10.02
CA ASN A 96 1.96 5.07 -10.37
C ASN A 96 2.50 5.36 -11.77
N VAL A 97 2.03 6.41 -12.46
CA VAL A 97 2.66 6.90 -13.71
C VAL A 97 3.97 7.60 -13.34
N PRO A 98 5.11 6.90 -13.39
CA PRO A 98 5.76 6.43 -14.63
C PRO A 98 5.88 4.89 -14.82
N ASP A 99 4.87 4.11 -14.41
CA ASP A 99 4.76 2.64 -14.51
C ASP A 99 5.73 1.82 -13.62
N SER A 100 6.35 2.42 -12.60
CA SER A 100 7.13 1.68 -11.60
C SER A 100 6.25 1.02 -10.53
N LEU A 101 6.62 -0.19 -10.08
CA LEU A 101 6.01 -0.82 -8.92
C LEU A 101 6.70 -0.36 -7.63
N GLU A 102 5.90 -0.19 -6.60
CA GLU A 102 6.30 0.16 -5.22
C GLU A 102 5.71 -0.90 -4.29
N LEU A 103 6.51 -1.42 -3.36
CA LEU A 103 6.06 -2.34 -2.31
C LEU A 103 6.20 -1.66 -0.96
N ASP A 104 5.09 -1.63 -0.24
CA ASP A 104 4.94 -0.86 0.97
C ASP A 104 4.44 -1.75 2.11
N VAL A 105 4.93 -1.47 3.32
CA VAL A 105 4.42 -2.05 4.56
C VAL A 105 4.04 -0.92 5.51
N PHE A 106 2.75 -0.80 5.79
CA PHE A 106 2.23 0.12 6.81
C PHE A 106 1.99 -0.66 8.10
N ALA A 107 2.97 -0.59 8.99
CA ALA A 107 2.95 -1.24 10.31
C ALA A 107 3.53 -0.35 11.42
N PHE A 108 4.03 0.84 11.10
CA PHE A 108 4.95 1.58 11.97
C PHE A 108 4.42 2.94 12.45
N GLY A 109 3.13 3.23 12.26
CA GLY A 109 2.54 4.54 12.56
C GLY A 109 2.98 5.64 11.59
N ASN A 110 2.84 6.90 12.01
CA ASN A 110 3.28 8.07 11.24
C ASN A 110 4.76 8.34 11.50
N CYS A 111 5.58 8.44 10.46
CA CYS A 111 7.01 8.73 10.56
C CYS A 111 7.32 9.99 9.75
N THR A 112 8.22 10.84 10.27
CA THR A 112 8.62 12.08 9.60
C THR A 112 9.48 11.84 8.37
N LYS A 113 10.25 10.75 8.36
CA LYS A 113 10.90 10.20 7.17
C LYS A 113 10.15 8.94 6.76
N PHE A 114 9.30 9.04 5.75
CA PHE A 114 8.98 7.86 4.95
C PHE A 114 9.94 7.87 3.74
N PRO A 115 10.48 6.69 3.42
CA PRO A 115 9.64 5.78 2.67
C PRO A 115 9.67 4.38 3.30
N SER A 116 8.57 3.96 3.91
CA SER A 116 8.24 2.52 3.98
C SER A 116 8.05 1.90 2.61
N GLU A 117 8.26 2.68 1.55
CA GLU A 117 8.05 2.36 0.16
C GLU A 117 9.39 1.94 -0.42
N LYS A 118 9.48 0.67 -0.83
CA LYS A 118 10.59 0.20 -1.64
C LYS A 118 10.15 0.26 -3.09
N LYS A 119 10.81 1.10 -3.88
CA LYS A 119 10.73 0.99 -5.34
C LYS A 119 11.27 -0.35 -5.75
N ILE A 120 10.47 -1.15 -6.44
CA ILE A 120 10.84 -2.48 -6.87
C ILE A 120 10.66 -2.58 -8.39
N ILE A 121 11.66 -3.17 -9.05
CA ILE A 121 11.50 -3.53 -10.46
C ILE A 121 10.51 -4.68 -10.53
N GLN A 122 9.49 -4.58 -11.39
CA GLN A 122 8.40 -5.56 -11.48
C GLN A 122 8.85 -7.03 -11.51
N LYS A 123 9.96 -7.33 -12.19
CA LYS A 123 10.53 -8.68 -12.29
C LYS A 123 11.03 -9.24 -10.95
N GLU A 124 11.38 -8.40 -9.98
CA GLU A 124 11.93 -8.83 -8.68
C GLU A 124 10.86 -9.35 -7.71
N LEU A 125 9.65 -8.80 -7.75
CA LEU A 125 8.51 -9.33 -6.96
C LEU A 125 8.25 -10.80 -7.31
N LEU A 126 8.38 -11.17 -8.59
CA LEU A 126 8.23 -12.53 -9.09
C LEU A 126 9.42 -13.46 -8.75
N GLN A 127 10.56 -12.90 -8.36
CA GLN A 127 11.75 -13.66 -7.98
C GLN A 127 11.74 -14.11 -6.51
N ASN A 128 10.67 -13.83 -5.76
CA ASN A 128 10.53 -14.18 -4.35
C ASN A 128 11.74 -13.74 -3.49
N LYS A 129 12.28 -12.54 -3.79
CA LYS A 129 13.35 -11.93 -3.01
C LYS A 129 12.85 -11.51 -1.62
N TYR A 130 13.77 -11.41 -0.67
CA TYR A 130 13.46 -10.92 0.67
C TYR A 130 13.51 -9.39 0.73
N TYR A 131 12.51 -8.79 1.38
CA TYR A 131 12.42 -7.36 1.61
C TYR A 131 12.24 -7.08 3.10
N THR A 132 13.17 -6.33 3.69
CA THR A 132 13.11 -5.94 5.10
C THR A 132 12.56 -4.54 5.26
N PHE A 133 11.50 -4.38 6.05
CA PHE A 133 10.94 -3.11 6.48
C PHE A 133 11.15 -2.98 7.97
N GLU A 134 11.79 -1.91 8.41
CA GLU A 134 12.12 -1.68 9.81
C GLU A 134 11.68 -0.28 10.23
N ARG A 135 11.16 -0.19 11.44
CA ARG A 135 10.68 1.05 12.03
C ARG A 135 11.83 2.02 12.23
N GLU A 136 11.72 3.21 11.66
CA GLU A 136 12.65 4.31 11.91
C GLU A 136 12.46 4.90 13.31
N SER A 137 13.51 5.56 13.83
CA SER A 137 13.53 6.10 15.18
C SER A 137 12.60 7.30 15.41
N ASP A 138 12.18 7.97 14.33
CA ASP A 138 11.34 9.17 14.31
C ASP A 138 9.85 8.85 14.00
N CYS A 139 9.47 7.58 14.03
CA CYS A 139 8.08 7.16 13.93
C CYS A 139 7.32 7.42 15.25
N ASP A 140 6.18 8.09 15.19
CA ASP A 140 5.19 8.22 16.28
C ASP A 140 4.49 6.88 16.50
N SER A 141 5.28 5.96 17.04
CA SER A 141 5.03 4.53 17.11
C SER A 141 5.05 4.03 18.55
N SER A 142 4.88 4.96 19.50
CA SER A 142 4.95 4.72 20.95
C SER A 142 4.08 3.54 21.41
N ASN A 143 3.06 3.17 20.63
CA ASN A 143 2.15 2.05 20.89
C ASN A 143 2.24 0.87 19.90
N SER A 144 3.08 0.94 18.86
CA SER A 144 3.25 -0.19 17.93
C SER A 144 4.13 -1.27 18.54
N ILE A 145 3.58 -2.49 18.59
CA ILE A 145 4.34 -3.67 18.99
C ILE A 145 5.25 -4.14 17.86
N VAL A 146 5.05 -3.70 16.62
CA VAL A 146 5.83 -4.11 15.45
C VAL A 146 7.05 -3.20 15.27
N LYS A 147 8.24 -3.82 15.20
CA LYS A 147 9.52 -3.14 14.94
C LYS A 147 10.05 -3.43 13.55
N LYS A 148 9.90 -4.67 13.07
CA LYS A 148 10.42 -5.09 11.76
C LYS A 148 9.48 -6.10 11.10
N VAL A 149 9.33 -6.00 9.80
CA VAL A 149 8.59 -6.96 8.96
C VAL A 149 9.51 -7.42 7.83
N ILE A 150 9.61 -8.73 7.62
CA ILE A 150 10.34 -9.32 6.49
C ILE A 150 9.31 -9.94 5.56
N LEU A 151 9.34 -9.53 4.29
CA LEU A 151 8.57 -10.12 3.22
C LEU A 151 9.44 -11.05 2.37
N LYS A 152 8.85 -12.09 1.77
CA LYS A 152 9.38 -12.83 0.63
C LYS A 152 8.44 -12.60 -0.55
N GLY A 153 8.90 -11.86 -1.57
CA GLY A 153 7.99 -11.23 -2.52
C GLY A 153 7.10 -10.24 -1.78
N TYR A 154 5.80 -10.53 -1.73
CA TYR A 154 4.78 -9.74 -1.00
C TYR A 154 4.25 -10.43 0.27
N LEU A 155 4.71 -11.65 0.57
CA LEU A 155 4.22 -12.43 1.71
C LEU A 155 5.06 -12.13 2.94
N ILE A 156 4.43 -11.76 4.06
CA ILE A 156 5.13 -11.67 5.34
C ILE A 156 5.69 -13.05 5.69
N THR A 157 6.98 -13.13 6.01
CA THR A 157 7.63 -14.35 6.50
C THR A 157 8.07 -14.23 7.95
N SER A 158 8.36 -13.00 8.41
CA SER A 158 8.75 -12.75 9.79
C SER A 158 8.33 -11.37 10.28
N ILE A 159 8.00 -11.29 11.56
CA ILE A 159 7.72 -10.05 12.29
C ILE A 159 8.63 -10.02 13.52
N THR A 160 9.36 -8.93 13.73
CA THR A 160 10.08 -8.67 14.98
C THR A 160 9.33 -7.62 15.77
N THR A 161 9.01 -7.91 17.02
CA THR A 161 8.30 -6.99 17.91
C THR A 161 9.26 -6.05 18.65
N SER A 162 8.73 -4.98 19.26
CA SER A 162 9.49 -3.96 19.99
C SER A 162 10.33 -4.53 21.15
N ASP A 163 9.92 -5.65 21.74
CA ASP A 163 10.65 -6.44 22.75
C ASP A 163 11.74 -7.35 22.13
N ASN A 164 12.05 -7.18 20.84
CA ASN A 164 12.98 -7.98 20.03
C ASN A 164 12.62 -9.46 19.89
N LYS A 165 11.36 -9.84 20.15
CA LYS A 165 10.89 -11.19 19.88
C LYS A 165 10.64 -11.38 18.38
N ILE A 166 11.18 -12.47 17.83
CA ILE A 166 11.10 -12.77 16.38
C ILE A 166 10.06 -13.86 16.17
N TRP A 167 9.08 -13.54 15.34
CA TRP A 167 7.99 -14.41 14.93
C TRP A 167 8.21 -14.82 13.48
N THR A 168 8.09 -16.11 13.17
CA THR A 168 8.25 -16.63 11.80
C THR A 168 7.07 -17.51 11.41
N ILE A 169 6.71 -17.47 10.13
CA ILE A 169 5.74 -18.42 9.55
C ILE A 169 6.47 -19.74 9.28
N LYS A 170 5.88 -20.86 9.70
CA LYS A 170 6.31 -22.22 9.35
C LYS A 170 5.32 -22.88 8.40
#